data_AF-R7UYG7-F1
#
_entry.id   AF-R7UYG7-F1
#
_cell.length_a   1.000
_cell.length_b   1.000
_cell.length_c   1.000
_cell.angle_alpha   90.00
_cell.angle_beta   90.00
_cell.angle_gamma   90.00
#
_symmetry.space_group_name_H-M   'P 1'
#
loop_
_entity.id
_entity.type
_entity.pdbx_description
1 polymer ?
#
loop_
_entity_poly.entity_id
_entity_poly.type
_entity_poly.pdbx_seq_one_letter_code
_entity_poly.pdbx_strand_id
1 'polypeptide(L)'
;MVRNVYPLVQTQVKSSQNLSPIEAQGLVMLLSTTDQEDMLKKALVTITNAAAFTSNQDVLREAGCLGQLNRLVSSVMTPSDLLTPLLQSINNMAMNTDNQKELQLSIPSLIALANDSSNGDIQLSSLQALTNLSVTPTYHAPYTRTIQSLYEQLDRHHGNIRIQILKLLVNLSDNPSMVPHLLAAKAPSVVLDLLLPSQPGDIVLRWLTILANIMSTSKDSSLTSCDLPTNDKAASPETMYAALFGLNNRAKLKSQVFVLSKNTDDGVRAQALKLYGCLLA
;
A
#
# COMPACT_ATOMS: atom_id res chain seq x y z
N MET A 1 -45.24 -26.68 12.14
CA MET A 1 -44.95 -27.65 11.05
C MET A 1 -43.44 -27.84 10.98
N VAL A 2 -42.90 -28.87 11.66
CA VAL A 2 -42.46 -30.16 11.06
C VAL A 2 -41.22 -29.95 10.16
N ARG A 3 -40.01 -30.08 10.72
CA ARG A 3 -39.12 -31.28 10.76
C ARG A 3 -38.57 -31.74 9.39
N ASN A 4 -37.26 -31.50 9.23
CA ASN A 4 -36.17 -32.37 8.73
C ASN A 4 -36.45 -33.37 7.60
N VAL A 5 -35.57 -33.37 6.57
CA VAL A 5 -34.70 -34.52 6.18
C VAL A 5 -33.42 -34.01 5.46
N TYR A 6 -32.24 -34.21 6.07
CA TYR A 6 -30.86 -34.23 5.48
C TYR A 6 -30.58 -35.63 4.84
N PRO A 7 -29.39 -36.03 4.31
CA PRO A 7 -28.16 -35.34 3.85
C PRO A 7 -27.59 -35.92 2.52
N LEU A 8 -26.55 -35.29 1.92
CA LEU A 8 -25.50 -36.06 1.20
C LEU A 8 -24.11 -35.45 1.43
N VAL A 9 -23.33 -36.27 2.13
CA VAL A 9 -21.89 -36.30 2.38
C VAL A 9 -21.02 -35.74 1.24
N GLN A 10 -20.27 -34.68 1.55
CA GLN A 10 -18.87 -34.58 1.15
C GLN A 10 -18.06 -34.36 2.41
N THR A 11 -17.22 -35.33 2.73
CA THR A 11 -16.16 -35.28 3.73
C THR A 11 -15.16 -34.19 3.35
N GLN A 12 -15.46 -32.93 3.69
CA GLN A 12 -14.42 -31.92 3.82
C GLN A 12 -13.64 -32.24 5.09
N VAL A 13 -12.41 -32.69 4.88
CA VAL A 13 -11.34 -32.65 5.88
C VAL A 13 -11.39 -31.26 6.50
N LYS A 14 -11.69 -31.19 7.80
CA LYS A 14 -11.49 -29.96 8.58
C LYS A 14 -10.01 -29.64 8.47
N SER A 15 -9.63 -28.72 7.59
CA SER A 15 -8.30 -28.12 7.66
C SER A 15 -8.25 -27.44 9.02
N SER A 16 -7.34 -27.89 9.88
CA SER A 16 -7.06 -27.25 11.15
C SER A 16 -6.80 -25.77 10.87
N GLN A 17 -7.67 -24.87 11.34
CA GLN A 17 -7.47 -23.42 11.16
C GLN A 17 -6.17 -22.93 11.83
N ASN A 18 -5.63 -23.72 12.75
CA ASN A 18 -4.40 -23.44 13.47
C ASN A 18 -3.28 -24.36 13.03
N LEU A 19 -2.20 -23.75 12.55
CA LEU A 19 -0.94 -24.39 12.19
C LEU A 19 -0.16 -24.70 13.48
N SER A 20 0.31 -25.93 13.66
CA SER A 20 1.20 -26.24 14.79
C SER A 20 2.62 -25.71 14.54
N PRO A 21 3.42 -25.46 15.59
CA PRO A 21 4.81 -25.03 15.44
C PRO A 21 5.66 -25.99 14.60
N ILE A 22 5.41 -27.31 14.70
CA ILE A 22 6.15 -28.32 13.92
C ILE A 22 5.80 -28.24 12.44
N GLU A 23 4.52 -28.06 12.10
CA GLU A 23 4.09 -27.88 10.71
C GLU A 23 4.66 -26.58 10.12
N ALA A 24 4.67 -25.49 10.90
CA ALA A 24 5.28 -24.23 10.49
C ALA A 24 6.78 -24.38 10.22
N GLN A 25 7.52 -25.04 11.12
CA GLN A 25 8.95 -25.35 10.93
C GLN A 25 9.18 -26.20 9.68
N GLY A 26 8.33 -27.21 9.44
CA GLY A 26 8.40 -28.04 8.23
C GLY A 26 8.23 -27.22 6.95
N LEU A 27 7.25 -26.30 6.92
CA LEU A 27 7.03 -25.41 5.79
C LEU A 27 8.22 -24.46 5.57
N VAL A 28 8.76 -23.87 6.63
CA VAL A 28 9.93 -22.98 6.55
C VAL A 28 11.17 -23.74 6.09
N MET A 29 11.37 -24.98 6.56
CA MET A 29 12.45 -25.84 6.09
C MET A 29 12.34 -26.09 4.59
N LEU A 30 11.14 -26.41 4.09
CA LEU A 30 10.91 -26.57 2.65
C LEU A 30 11.27 -25.32 1.84
N LEU A 31 10.96 -24.11 2.35
CA LEU A 31 11.39 -22.85 1.71
C LEU A 31 12.92 -22.68 1.64
N SER A 32 13.65 -23.39 2.51
CA SER A 32 15.10 -23.22 2.70
C SER A 32 15.92 -24.25 1.93
N THR A 33 15.42 -25.48 1.81
CA THR A 33 16.23 -26.64 1.44
C THR A 33 15.80 -27.34 0.16
N THR A 34 14.67 -26.97 -0.44
CA THR A 34 14.18 -27.65 -1.64
C THR A 34 14.72 -26.98 -2.91
N ASP A 35 15.32 -27.78 -3.79
CA ASP A 35 15.66 -27.37 -5.15
C ASP A 35 14.49 -27.59 -6.13
N GLN A 36 13.38 -28.19 -5.65
CA GLN A 36 12.21 -28.47 -6.46
C GLN A 36 11.25 -27.28 -6.45
N GLU A 37 11.17 -26.56 -7.56
CA GLU A 37 10.28 -25.39 -7.71
C GLU A 37 8.81 -25.70 -7.38
N ASP A 38 8.30 -26.88 -7.78
CA ASP A 38 6.94 -27.30 -7.45
C ASP A 38 6.70 -27.46 -5.95
N MET A 39 7.70 -27.96 -5.22
CA MET A 39 7.62 -28.12 -3.77
C MET A 39 7.69 -26.76 -3.09
N LEU A 40 8.57 -25.88 -3.56
CA LEU A 40 8.69 -24.51 -3.09
C LEU A 40 7.39 -23.72 -3.29
N LYS A 41 6.77 -23.86 -4.47
CA LYS A 41 5.47 -23.26 -4.78
C LYS A 41 4.36 -23.76 -3.87
N LYS A 42 4.28 -25.08 -3.64
CA LYS A 42 3.30 -25.68 -2.72
C LYS A 42 3.50 -25.19 -1.29
N ALA A 43 4.75 -25.08 -0.82
CA ALA A 43 5.06 -24.54 0.49
C ALA A 43 4.62 -23.07 0.61
N LEU A 44 4.94 -22.22 -0.38
CA LEU A 44 4.52 -20.82 -0.40
C LEU A 44 2.99 -20.66 -0.43
N VAL A 45 2.28 -21.45 -1.24
CA VAL A 45 0.81 -21.43 -1.28
C VAL A 45 0.22 -21.86 0.07
N THR A 46 0.81 -22.86 0.71
CA THR A 46 0.37 -23.32 2.03
C THR A 46 0.60 -22.25 3.09
N ILE A 47 1.76 -21.60 3.08
CA ILE A 47 2.07 -20.45 3.96
C ILE A 47 1.11 -19.29 3.69
N THR A 48 0.83 -18.95 2.44
CA THR A 48 -0.11 -17.89 2.05
C THR A 48 -1.48 -18.12 2.68
N ASN A 49 -2.01 -19.34 2.52
CA ASN A 49 -3.31 -19.73 3.04
C ASN A 49 -3.34 -19.76 4.57
N ALA A 50 -2.26 -20.24 5.20
CA ALA A 50 -2.15 -20.26 6.66
C ALA A 50 -2.07 -18.84 7.23
N ALA A 51 -1.25 -17.97 6.64
CA ALA A 51 -1.05 -16.58 7.05
C ALA A 51 -2.29 -15.69 6.90
N ALA A 52 -3.30 -16.13 6.12
CA ALA A 52 -4.60 -15.45 6.07
C ALA A 52 -5.34 -15.46 7.42
N PHE A 53 -4.98 -16.38 8.33
CA PHE A 53 -5.47 -16.42 9.70
C PHE A 53 -4.44 -15.77 10.64
N THR A 54 -4.86 -14.75 11.39
CA THR A 54 -3.98 -14.00 12.29
C THR A 54 -3.31 -14.88 13.35
N SER A 55 -4.00 -15.93 13.84
CA SER A 55 -3.45 -16.90 14.79
C SER A 55 -2.22 -17.66 14.28
N ASN A 56 -2.07 -17.81 12.96
CA ASN A 56 -0.94 -18.52 12.37
C ASN A 56 0.25 -17.61 12.07
N GLN A 57 0.05 -16.28 12.05
CA GLN A 57 1.10 -15.33 11.70
C GLN A 57 2.21 -15.32 12.76
N ASP A 58 1.87 -15.46 14.04
CA ASP A 58 2.84 -15.55 15.13
C ASP A 58 3.64 -16.86 15.06
N VAL A 59 2.97 -17.99 14.85
CA VAL A 59 3.61 -19.32 14.73
C VAL A 59 4.57 -19.37 13.54
N LEU A 60 4.18 -18.78 12.40
CA LEU A 60 5.04 -18.66 11.22
C LEU A 60 6.23 -17.73 11.46
N ARG A 61 6.03 -16.61 12.17
CA ARG A 61 7.14 -15.72 12.57
C ARG A 61 8.14 -16.45 13.45
N GLU A 62 7.68 -17.13 14.49
CA GLU A 62 8.51 -17.90 15.43
C GLU A 62 9.26 -19.05 14.73
N ALA A 63 8.67 -19.65 13.70
CA ALA A 63 9.33 -20.65 12.86
C ALA A 63 10.40 -20.08 11.93
N GLY A 64 10.58 -18.74 11.86
CA GLY A 64 11.58 -18.09 11.02
C GLY A 64 11.11 -17.81 9.58
N CYS A 65 9.80 -17.84 9.31
CA CYS A 65 9.24 -17.66 7.98
C CYS A 65 9.61 -16.30 7.36
N LEU A 66 9.57 -15.21 8.14
CA LEU A 66 9.80 -13.85 7.65
C LEU A 66 11.17 -13.69 6.97
N GLY A 67 12.23 -14.24 7.60
CA GLY A 67 13.57 -14.23 7.04
C GLY A 67 13.68 -14.97 5.71
N GLN A 68 12.95 -16.09 5.55
CA GLN A 68 12.92 -16.82 4.28
C GLN A 68 12.20 -16.03 3.19
N LEU A 69 11.04 -15.42 3.51
CA LEU A 69 10.29 -14.59 2.56
C LEU A 69 11.13 -13.39 2.08
N ASN A 70 11.84 -12.71 3.00
CA ASN A 70 12.77 -11.64 2.67
C ASN A 70 13.88 -12.12 1.72
N ARG A 71 14.50 -13.27 2.00
CA ARG A 71 15.55 -13.81 1.13
C ARG A 71 15.02 -14.12 -0.27
N LEU A 72 13.84 -14.73 -0.37
CA LEU A 72 13.23 -15.10 -1.65
C LEU A 72 12.88 -13.86 -2.47
N VAL A 73 12.25 -12.84 -1.88
CA VAL A 73 11.83 -11.64 -2.66
C VAL A 73 13.01 -10.77 -3.07
N SER A 74 14.10 -10.79 -2.31
CA SER A 74 15.33 -10.07 -2.66
C SER A 74 16.27 -10.84 -3.58
N SER A 75 15.99 -12.11 -3.87
CA SER A 75 16.79 -12.93 -4.77
C SER A 75 16.40 -12.69 -6.23
N VAL A 76 17.36 -12.27 -7.05
CA VAL A 76 17.22 -12.19 -8.51
C VAL A 76 17.02 -13.55 -9.18
N MET A 77 17.27 -14.65 -8.46
CA MET A 77 17.13 -16.02 -8.95
C MET A 77 15.74 -16.60 -8.69
N THR A 78 14.84 -15.87 -8.02
CA THR A 78 13.48 -16.37 -7.73
C THR A 78 12.68 -16.47 -9.03
N PRO A 79 12.20 -17.68 -9.40
CA PRO A 79 11.38 -17.86 -10.60
C PRO A 79 10.12 -17.00 -10.57
N SER A 80 9.72 -16.46 -11.73
CA SER A 80 8.55 -15.59 -11.87
C SER A 80 7.26 -16.23 -11.34
N ASP A 81 7.11 -17.54 -11.53
CA ASP A 81 5.93 -18.31 -11.14
C ASP A 81 5.77 -18.48 -9.63
N LEU A 82 6.80 -18.13 -8.86
CA LEU A 82 6.77 -18.09 -7.40
C LEU A 82 6.45 -16.71 -6.84
N LEU A 83 6.57 -15.65 -7.64
CA LEU A 83 6.39 -14.28 -7.16
C LEU A 83 4.98 -14.04 -6.64
N THR A 84 3.94 -14.52 -7.32
CA THR A 84 2.56 -14.33 -6.87
C THR A 84 2.31 -14.89 -5.45
N PRO A 85 2.54 -16.20 -5.17
CA PRO A 85 2.33 -16.72 -3.81
C PRO A 85 3.34 -16.15 -2.79
N LEU A 86 4.56 -15.79 -3.21
CA LEU A 86 5.53 -15.13 -2.35
C LEU A 86 5.04 -13.74 -1.89
N LEU A 87 4.59 -12.91 -2.82
CA LEU A 87 4.07 -11.56 -2.53
C LEU A 87 2.79 -11.63 -1.70
N GLN A 88 1.91 -12.59 -1.98
CA GLN A 88 0.71 -12.82 -1.18
C GLN A 88 1.06 -13.29 0.25
N SER A 89 2.08 -14.14 0.41
CA SER A 89 2.59 -14.52 1.74
C SER A 89 3.08 -13.30 2.50
N ILE A 90 3.91 -12.45 1.88
CA ILE A 90 4.41 -11.21 2.50
C ILE A 90 3.24 -10.28 2.85
N ASN A 91 2.29 -10.08 1.94
CA ASN A 91 1.11 -9.25 2.16
C ASN A 91 0.28 -9.70 3.37
N ASN A 92 0.02 -11.01 3.50
CA ASN A 92 -0.75 -11.57 4.61
C ASN A 92 0.03 -11.48 5.92
N MET A 93 1.33 -11.81 5.90
CA MET A 93 2.19 -11.71 7.08
C MET A 93 2.36 -10.25 7.54
N ALA A 94 2.35 -9.27 6.63
CA ALA A 94 2.47 -7.85 6.96
C ALA A 94 1.25 -7.25 7.68
N MET A 95 0.12 -7.98 7.74
CA MET A 95 -1.06 -7.55 8.50
C MET A 95 -0.81 -7.53 10.01
N ASN A 96 0.15 -8.32 10.51
CA ASN A 96 0.62 -8.23 11.88
C ASN A 96 1.78 -7.22 11.96
N THR A 97 1.59 -6.16 12.73
CA THR A 97 2.58 -5.08 12.90
C THR A 97 3.91 -5.57 13.49
N ASP A 98 3.89 -6.63 14.30
CA ASP A 98 5.10 -7.20 14.90
C ASP A 98 6.00 -7.86 13.83
N ASN A 99 5.40 -8.36 12.75
CA ASN A 99 6.14 -8.92 11.62
C ASN A 99 6.88 -7.84 10.80
N GLN A 100 6.43 -6.58 10.86
CA GLN A 100 6.96 -5.51 10.02
C GLN A 100 8.43 -5.19 10.34
N LYS A 101 8.87 -5.40 11.60
CA LYS A 101 10.27 -5.21 12.00
C LYS A 101 11.25 -6.05 11.18
N GLU A 102 10.87 -7.27 10.82
CA GLU A 102 11.68 -8.13 9.98
C GLU A 102 11.33 -7.96 8.50
N LEU A 103 10.05 -7.89 8.15
CA LEU A 103 9.60 -7.77 6.76
C LEU A 103 9.99 -6.45 6.09
N GLN A 104 10.33 -5.40 6.85
CA GLN A 104 10.80 -4.14 6.27
C GLN A 104 12.00 -4.31 5.32
N LEU A 105 12.80 -5.38 5.48
CA LEU A 105 13.89 -5.72 4.58
C LEU A 105 13.42 -6.05 3.16
N SER A 106 12.16 -6.48 2.97
CA SER A 106 11.57 -6.71 1.65
C SER A 106 11.17 -5.43 0.90
N ILE A 107 11.02 -4.29 1.58
CA ILE A 107 10.48 -3.06 1.00
C ILE A 107 11.22 -2.63 -0.28
N PRO A 108 12.57 -2.62 -0.36
CA PRO A 108 13.27 -2.24 -1.58
C PRO A 108 12.92 -3.13 -2.79
N SER A 109 12.82 -4.44 -2.58
CA SER A 109 12.46 -5.41 -3.62
C SER A 109 11.00 -5.24 -4.05
N LEU A 110 10.10 -5.05 -3.08
CA LEU A 110 8.68 -4.77 -3.35
C LEU A 110 8.48 -3.46 -4.12
N ILE A 111 9.25 -2.41 -3.82
CA ILE A 111 9.24 -1.15 -4.57
C ILE A 111 9.67 -1.39 -6.03
N ALA A 112 10.73 -2.16 -6.25
CA ALA A 112 11.18 -2.49 -7.60
C ALA A 112 10.09 -3.22 -8.41
N LEU A 113 9.45 -4.23 -7.80
CA LEU A 113 8.37 -4.99 -8.42
C LEU A 113 7.09 -4.15 -8.63
N ALA A 114 6.77 -3.23 -7.73
CA ALA A 114 5.63 -2.32 -7.86
C ALA A 114 5.83 -1.24 -8.95
N ASN A 115 7.09 -0.92 -9.28
CA ASN A 115 7.42 0.03 -10.33
C ASN A 115 7.53 -0.63 -11.72
N ASP A 116 7.73 -1.95 -11.77
CA ASP A 116 7.68 -2.73 -13.00
C ASP A 116 6.21 -2.99 -13.41
N SER A 117 5.78 -2.35 -14.49
CA SER A 117 4.43 -2.51 -15.05
C SER A 117 4.32 -3.63 -16.10
N SER A 118 5.35 -4.48 -16.26
CA SER A 118 5.33 -5.60 -17.21
C SER A 118 4.30 -6.68 -16.84
N ASN A 119 4.03 -6.85 -15.53
CA ASN A 119 3.04 -7.79 -15.02
C ASN A 119 2.15 -7.11 -13.97
N GLY A 120 0.90 -6.81 -14.36
CA GLY A 120 -0.06 -6.09 -13.51
C GLY A 120 -0.45 -6.84 -12.21
N ASP A 121 -0.43 -8.17 -12.21
CA ASP A 121 -0.78 -8.96 -11.02
C ASP A 121 0.35 -8.93 -9.98
N ILE A 122 1.61 -9.00 -10.44
CA ILE A 122 2.80 -8.84 -9.60
C ILE A 122 2.88 -7.41 -9.07
N GLN A 123 2.64 -6.41 -9.92
CA GLN A 123 2.58 -5.01 -9.54
C GLN A 123 1.53 -4.79 -8.44
N LEU A 124 0.30 -5.29 -8.65
CA LEU A 124 -0.79 -5.16 -7.70
C LEU A 124 -0.49 -5.85 -6.37
N SER A 125 0.04 -7.07 -6.40
CA SER A 125 0.39 -7.83 -5.19
C SER A 125 1.52 -7.14 -4.40
N SER A 126 2.49 -6.54 -5.10
CA SER A 126 3.57 -5.77 -4.49
C SER A 126 3.04 -4.51 -3.81
N LEU A 127 2.14 -3.77 -4.47
CA LEU A 127 1.48 -2.60 -3.90
C LEU A 127 0.62 -2.93 -2.67
N GLN A 128 -0.07 -4.08 -2.66
CA GLN A 128 -0.82 -4.57 -1.50
C GLN A 128 0.11 -4.83 -0.31
N ALA A 129 1.21 -5.57 -0.52
CA ALA A 129 2.21 -5.82 0.51
C ALA A 129 2.81 -4.52 1.06
N LEU A 130 3.20 -3.59 0.17
CA LEU A 130 3.71 -2.26 0.54
C LEU A 130 2.68 -1.43 1.33
N THR A 131 1.40 -1.55 1.02
CA THR A 131 0.32 -0.86 1.74
C THR A 131 0.21 -1.39 3.17
N ASN A 132 0.26 -2.71 3.39
CA ASN A 132 0.22 -3.28 4.74
C ASN A 132 1.49 -2.93 5.54
N LEU A 133 2.67 -2.99 4.91
CA LEU A 133 3.95 -2.62 5.54
C LEU A 133 4.08 -1.12 5.87
N SER A 134 3.25 -0.27 5.27
CA SER A 134 3.24 1.18 5.52
C SER A 134 2.20 1.61 6.56
N VAL A 135 1.44 0.68 7.16
CA VAL A 135 0.48 1.03 8.23
C VAL A 135 1.18 1.72 9.41
N THR A 136 2.44 1.36 9.70
CA THR A 136 3.25 2.03 10.71
C THR A 136 4.27 2.99 10.06
N PRO A 137 4.49 4.19 10.62
CA PRO A 137 5.41 5.18 10.03
C PRO A 137 6.90 4.81 10.15
N THR A 138 7.23 3.87 11.05
CA THR A 138 8.60 3.48 11.42
C THR A 138 9.48 3.12 10.22
N TYR A 139 8.91 2.51 9.18
CA TYR A 139 9.66 1.98 8.04
C TYR A 139 9.37 2.73 6.74
N HIS A 140 8.92 4.00 6.80
CA HIS A 140 8.57 4.78 5.61
C HIS A 140 9.76 5.35 4.83
N ALA A 141 10.94 5.50 5.45
CA ALA A 141 12.09 6.15 4.81
C ALA A 141 12.46 5.58 3.41
N PRO A 142 12.44 4.25 3.17
CA PRO A 142 12.71 3.70 1.83
C PRO A 142 11.69 4.11 0.75
N TYR A 143 10.45 4.43 1.13
CA TYR A 143 9.38 4.79 0.20
C TYR A 143 9.59 6.15 -0.48
N THR A 144 10.42 7.02 0.10
CA THR A 144 10.79 8.32 -0.50
C THR A 144 11.26 8.17 -1.95
N ARG A 145 12.01 7.10 -2.24
CA ARG A 145 12.56 6.79 -3.57
C ARG A 145 11.51 6.38 -4.61
N THR A 146 10.28 6.06 -4.19
CA THR A 146 9.21 5.62 -5.11
C THR A 146 8.09 6.64 -5.31
N ILE A 147 8.06 7.72 -4.52
CA ILE A 147 6.96 8.71 -4.57
C ILE A 147 6.75 9.25 -6.00
N GLN A 148 7.82 9.63 -6.69
CA GLN A 148 7.74 10.12 -8.07
C GLN A 148 7.10 9.07 -9.00
N SER A 149 7.50 7.80 -8.88
CA SER A 149 6.91 6.72 -9.68
C SER A 149 5.44 6.48 -9.35
N LEU A 150 5.06 6.54 -8.07
CA LEU A 150 3.65 6.40 -7.66
C LEU A 150 2.78 7.50 -8.28
N TYR A 151 3.25 8.75 -8.31
CA TYR A 151 2.54 9.85 -8.99
C TYR A 151 2.43 9.62 -10.50
N GLU A 152 3.50 9.25 -11.18
CA GLU A 152 3.45 8.91 -12.61
C GLU A 152 2.53 7.72 -12.91
N GLN A 153 2.44 6.76 -11.99
CA GLN A 153 1.55 5.62 -12.11
C GLN A 153 0.08 6.00 -11.90
N LEU A 154 -0.25 7.03 -11.09
CA LEU A 154 -1.62 7.55 -10.98
C LEU A 154 -2.15 8.06 -12.32
N ASP A 155 -1.29 8.71 -13.12
CA ASP A 155 -1.63 9.18 -14.46
C ASP A 155 -1.89 8.00 -15.42
N ARG A 156 -1.09 6.93 -15.34
CA ARG A 156 -1.12 5.80 -16.29
C ARG A 156 -2.17 4.72 -15.98
N HIS A 157 -2.44 4.44 -14.70
CA HIS A 157 -3.27 3.31 -14.29
C HIS A 157 -4.67 3.73 -13.86
N HIS A 158 -5.63 2.81 -14.01
CA HIS A 158 -7.01 2.93 -13.52
C HIS A 158 -7.39 1.70 -12.67
N GLY A 159 -8.59 1.71 -12.07
CA GLY A 159 -9.12 0.56 -11.33
C GLY A 159 -8.30 0.17 -10.10
N ASN A 160 -8.08 -1.13 -9.91
CA ASN A 160 -7.49 -1.69 -8.68
C ASN A 160 -6.07 -1.18 -8.40
N ILE A 161 -5.21 -1.05 -9.42
CA ILE A 161 -3.84 -0.56 -9.23
C ILE A 161 -3.86 0.88 -8.74
N ARG A 162 -4.65 1.77 -9.37
CA ARG A 162 -4.81 3.16 -8.92
C ARG A 162 -5.30 3.23 -7.48
N ILE A 163 -6.30 2.41 -7.14
CA ILE A 163 -6.82 2.35 -5.76
C ILE A 163 -5.71 1.95 -4.79
N GLN A 164 -4.91 0.92 -5.09
CA GLN A 164 -3.81 0.50 -4.20
C GLN A 164 -2.71 1.55 -4.06
N ILE A 165 -2.34 2.24 -5.14
CA ILE A 165 -1.41 3.37 -5.07
C ILE A 165 -1.95 4.45 -4.13
N LEU A 166 -3.25 4.80 -4.24
CA LEU A 166 -3.88 5.76 -3.35
C LEU A 166 -3.91 5.28 -1.89
N LYS A 167 -4.10 3.97 -1.62
CA LYS A 167 -4.03 3.44 -0.24
C LYS A 167 -2.65 3.61 0.35
N LEU A 168 -1.61 3.26 -0.40
CA LEU A 168 -0.23 3.44 0.01
C LEU A 168 0.06 4.93 0.28
N LEU A 169 -0.32 5.81 -0.65
CA LEU A 169 -0.10 7.25 -0.49
C LEU A 169 -0.85 7.84 0.71
N VAL A 170 -2.05 7.34 1.07
CA VAL A 170 -2.74 7.74 2.30
C VAL A 170 -1.84 7.47 3.51
N ASN A 171 -1.32 6.26 3.65
CA ASN A 171 -0.44 5.89 4.76
C ASN A 171 0.82 6.77 4.80
N LEU A 172 1.46 7.00 3.64
CA LEU A 172 2.66 7.84 3.57
C LEU A 172 2.35 9.30 3.91
N SER A 173 1.23 9.84 3.44
CA SER A 173 0.84 11.24 3.69
C SER A 173 0.52 11.53 5.15
N ASP A 174 0.10 10.51 5.90
CA ASP A 174 -0.18 10.63 7.33
C ASP A 174 1.09 10.76 8.19
N ASN A 175 2.25 10.42 7.63
CA ASN A 175 3.54 10.58 8.28
C ASN A 175 4.16 11.95 7.93
N PRO A 176 4.33 12.87 8.90
CA PRO A 176 4.89 14.20 8.64
C PRO A 176 6.27 14.19 7.98
N SER A 177 7.11 13.18 8.26
CA SER A 177 8.46 13.10 7.66
C SER A 177 8.42 12.82 6.15
N MET A 178 7.30 12.31 5.63
CA MET A 178 7.13 12.00 4.20
C MET A 178 6.58 13.18 3.41
N VAL A 179 5.91 14.13 4.06
CA VAL A 179 5.25 15.27 3.41
C VAL A 179 6.23 16.13 2.58
N PRO A 180 7.45 16.47 3.05
CA PRO A 180 8.40 17.19 2.20
C PRO A 180 8.74 16.46 0.90
N HIS A 181 8.85 15.13 0.93
CA HIS A 181 9.13 14.31 -0.26
C HIS A 181 7.91 14.23 -1.20
N LEU A 182 6.70 14.12 -0.64
CA LEU A 182 5.44 14.17 -1.40
C LEU A 182 5.27 15.52 -2.11
N LEU A 183 5.64 16.62 -1.44
CA LEU A 183 5.57 17.97 -1.98
C LEU A 183 6.62 18.24 -3.06
N ALA A 184 7.83 17.70 -2.89
CA ALA A 184 8.93 17.90 -3.82
C ALA A 184 8.72 17.16 -5.15
N ALA A 185 8.12 15.97 -5.14
CA ALA A 185 7.86 15.20 -6.34
C ALA A 185 7.01 15.96 -7.38
N LYS A 186 7.18 15.64 -8.66
CA LYS A 186 6.38 16.20 -9.75
C LYS A 186 4.92 15.79 -9.57
N ALA A 187 4.03 16.78 -9.53
CA ALA A 187 2.61 16.57 -9.38
C ALA A 187 2.06 15.68 -10.51
N PRO A 188 1.18 14.71 -10.19
CA PRO A 188 0.49 13.96 -11.24
C PRO A 188 -0.40 14.90 -12.07
N SER A 189 -0.54 14.65 -13.36
CA SER A 189 -1.41 15.48 -14.21
C SER A 189 -2.88 15.44 -13.77
N VAL A 190 -3.30 14.33 -13.14
CA VAL A 190 -4.67 14.08 -12.66
C VAL A 190 -5.04 14.73 -11.32
N VAL A 191 -4.22 15.64 -10.75
CA VAL A 191 -4.47 16.25 -9.41
C VAL A 191 -5.92 16.75 -9.23
N LEU A 192 -6.46 17.48 -10.21
CA LEU A 192 -7.82 18.02 -10.16
C LEU A 192 -8.86 17.01 -10.64
N ASP A 193 -8.48 16.07 -11.52
CA ASP A 193 -9.40 15.08 -12.09
C ASP A 193 -9.82 14.04 -11.06
N LEU A 194 -8.92 13.71 -10.11
CA LEU A 194 -9.21 12.82 -8.97
C LEU A 194 -10.19 13.43 -7.94
N LEU A 195 -10.51 14.72 -8.06
CA LEU A 195 -11.50 15.43 -7.22
C LEU A 195 -12.84 15.65 -7.93
N LEU A 196 -13.00 15.18 -9.17
CA LEU A 196 -14.27 15.34 -9.88
C LEU A 196 -15.36 14.49 -9.21
N PRO A 197 -16.60 15.01 -9.05
CA PRO A 197 -17.72 14.23 -8.50
C PRO A 197 -18.09 12.97 -9.29
N SER A 198 -17.63 12.86 -10.55
CA SER A 198 -17.79 11.67 -11.39
C SER A 198 -16.83 10.52 -11.04
N GLN A 199 -15.79 10.78 -10.25
CA GLN A 199 -14.87 9.74 -9.79
C GLN A 199 -15.55 8.84 -8.75
N PRO A 200 -15.15 7.55 -8.67
CA PRO A 200 -15.59 6.66 -7.61
C PRO A 200 -15.31 7.25 -6.21
N GLY A 201 -16.26 7.10 -5.29
CA GLY A 201 -16.16 7.68 -3.94
C GLY A 201 -14.89 7.30 -3.17
N ASP A 202 -14.43 6.04 -3.26
CA ASP A 202 -13.19 5.59 -2.62
C ASP A 202 -11.93 6.28 -3.21
N ILE A 203 -11.93 6.60 -4.51
CA ILE A 203 -10.85 7.37 -5.14
C ILE A 203 -10.84 8.80 -4.61
N VAL A 204 -11.99 9.46 -4.64
CA VAL A 204 -12.13 10.86 -4.18
C VAL A 204 -11.76 10.97 -2.70
N LEU A 205 -12.27 10.06 -1.86
CA LEU A 205 -12.00 10.02 -0.42
C LEU A 205 -10.51 9.92 -0.13
N ARG A 206 -9.82 8.97 -0.78
CA ARG A 206 -8.37 8.76 -0.56
C ARG A 206 -7.56 9.96 -1.03
N TRP A 207 -7.89 10.50 -2.20
CA TRP A 207 -7.18 11.67 -2.71
C TRP A 207 -7.39 12.91 -1.84
N LEU A 208 -8.62 13.17 -1.40
CA LEU A 208 -8.89 14.21 -0.40
C LEU A 208 -8.10 14.01 0.89
N THR A 209 -8.02 12.77 1.38
CA THR A 209 -7.28 12.43 2.61
C THR A 209 -5.79 12.75 2.45
N ILE A 210 -5.19 12.34 1.32
CA ILE A 210 -3.78 12.63 0.99
C ILE A 210 -3.52 14.13 0.99
N LEU A 211 -4.35 14.89 0.25
CA LEU A 211 -4.21 16.34 0.16
C LEU A 211 -4.40 17.02 1.52
N ALA A 212 -5.37 16.56 2.31
CA ALA A 212 -5.67 17.14 3.62
C ALA A 212 -4.51 16.92 4.59
N ASN A 213 -3.91 15.73 4.58
CA ASN A 213 -2.75 15.40 5.42
C ASN A 213 -1.51 16.20 5.03
N ILE A 214 -1.23 16.30 3.73
CA ILE A 214 -0.12 17.12 3.20
C ILE A 214 -0.30 18.59 3.65
N MET A 215 -1.44 19.21 3.36
CA MET A 215 -1.63 20.63 3.65
C MET A 215 -1.74 20.94 5.15
N SER A 216 -2.31 20.04 5.95
CA SER A 216 -2.33 20.21 7.40
C SER A 216 -0.91 20.18 7.96
N THR A 217 -0.11 19.19 7.56
CA THR A 217 1.30 19.09 7.97
C THR A 217 2.11 20.30 7.52
N SER A 218 1.95 20.76 6.27
CA SER A 218 2.62 21.96 5.78
C SER A 218 2.30 23.18 6.63
N LYS A 219 1.05 23.33 7.04
CA LYS A 219 0.63 24.44 7.90
C LYS A 219 1.21 24.31 9.31
N ASP A 220 1.06 23.15 9.93
CA ASP A 220 1.48 22.92 11.32
C ASP A 220 3.00 23.04 11.49
N SER A 221 3.76 22.62 10.46
CA SER A 221 5.22 22.70 10.44
C SER A 221 5.76 23.95 9.74
N SER A 222 4.89 24.85 9.26
CA SER A 222 5.27 26.05 8.48
C SER A 222 6.20 25.75 7.29
N LEU A 223 5.97 24.62 6.60
CA LEU A 223 6.81 24.18 5.49
C LEU A 223 6.71 25.14 4.31
N THR A 224 7.87 25.52 3.79
CA THR A 224 8.03 26.33 2.59
C THR A 224 8.74 25.53 1.50
N SER A 225 8.82 26.09 0.29
CA SER A 225 9.60 25.49 -0.80
C SER A 225 11.09 25.31 -0.45
N CYS A 226 11.62 26.09 0.50
CA CYS A 226 13.02 26.00 0.93
C CYS A 226 13.30 24.78 1.82
N ASP A 227 12.26 24.22 2.44
CA ASP A 227 12.36 23.06 3.34
C ASP A 227 12.24 21.73 2.58
N LEU A 228 11.96 21.80 1.28
CA LEU A 228 11.79 20.62 0.44
C LEU A 228 13.15 20.03 0.04
N PRO A 229 13.26 18.68 -0.02
CA PRO A 229 14.49 18.01 -0.42
C PRO A 229 14.93 18.43 -1.82
N THR A 230 16.20 18.82 -1.95
CA THR A 230 16.79 19.33 -3.20
C THR A 230 16.87 18.28 -4.31
N ASN A 231 16.91 17.00 -3.94
CA ASN A 231 17.08 15.89 -4.88
C ASN A 231 15.89 15.73 -5.83
N ASP A 232 14.70 16.24 -5.47
CA ASP A 232 13.45 15.95 -6.17
C ASP A 232 12.81 17.15 -6.89
N LYS A 233 13.60 18.19 -7.26
CA LYS A 233 13.12 19.40 -7.96
C LYS A 233 12.28 20.37 -7.11
N ALA A 234 12.63 20.55 -5.83
CA ALA A 234 11.97 21.46 -4.86
C ALA A 234 11.50 22.85 -5.35
N ALA A 235 12.15 23.45 -6.35
CA ALA A 235 11.82 24.76 -6.91
C ALA A 235 11.14 24.73 -8.30
N SER A 236 10.71 23.56 -8.78
CA SER A 236 10.08 23.43 -10.11
C SER A 236 8.59 23.80 -10.07
N PRO A 237 8.06 24.48 -11.12
CA PRO A 237 6.62 24.74 -11.26
C PRO A 237 5.79 23.47 -11.45
N GLU A 238 6.44 22.33 -11.71
CA GLU A 238 5.78 21.04 -11.89
C GLU A 238 5.63 20.26 -10.57
N THR A 239 6.13 20.77 -9.45
CA THR A 239 6.06 20.06 -8.16
C THR A 239 4.64 19.99 -7.60
N MET A 240 4.39 18.99 -6.75
CA MET A 240 3.15 18.92 -5.97
C MET A 240 2.98 20.14 -5.07
N TYR A 241 4.08 20.69 -4.54
CA TYR A 241 4.06 21.99 -3.84
C TYR A 241 3.49 23.11 -4.73
N ALA A 242 4.02 23.30 -5.93
CA ALA A 242 3.51 24.31 -6.87
C ALA A 242 2.05 24.04 -7.28
N ALA A 243 1.65 22.77 -7.40
CA ALA A 243 0.27 22.40 -7.72
C ALA A 243 -0.74 22.76 -6.62
N LEU A 244 -0.35 22.65 -5.35
CA LEU A 244 -1.23 22.93 -4.20
C LEU A 244 -1.19 24.38 -3.74
N PHE A 245 0.00 24.97 -3.68
CA PHE A 245 0.21 26.31 -3.13
C PHE A 245 0.34 27.41 -4.21
N GLY A 246 0.54 27.03 -5.47
CA GLY A 246 0.62 27.96 -6.59
C GLY A 246 -0.73 28.63 -6.92
N LEU A 247 -0.68 29.94 -7.19
CA LEU A 247 -1.88 30.79 -7.39
C LEU A 247 -2.81 30.27 -8.50
N ASN A 248 -2.25 29.70 -9.57
CA ASN A 248 -3.01 29.28 -10.75
C ASN A 248 -3.96 28.10 -10.48
N ASN A 249 -3.55 27.15 -9.63
CA ASN A 249 -4.32 25.94 -9.36
C ASN A 249 -5.16 26.05 -8.06
N ARG A 250 -4.74 26.92 -7.12
CA ARG A 250 -5.40 27.06 -5.82
C ARG A 250 -6.87 27.43 -5.93
N ALA A 251 -7.25 28.32 -6.85
CA ALA A 251 -8.66 28.71 -7.04
C ALA A 251 -9.53 27.54 -7.54
N LYS A 252 -9.02 26.75 -8.50
CA LYS A 252 -9.70 25.56 -9.04
C LYS A 252 -9.84 24.48 -7.97
N LEU A 253 -8.75 24.20 -7.26
CA LEU A 253 -8.73 23.25 -6.15
C LEU A 253 -9.77 23.64 -5.09
N LYS A 254 -9.76 24.90 -4.63
CA LYS A 254 -10.74 25.43 -3.68
C LYS A 254 -12.18 25.26 -4.16
N SER A 255 -12.45 25.52 -5.43
CA SER A 255 -13.79 25.34 -6.01
C SER A 255 -14.24 23.88 -5.99
N GLN A 256 -13.39 22.94 -6.42
CA GLN A 256 -13.73 21.52 -6.43
C GLN A 256 -13.95 20.97 -5.01
N VAL A 257 -13.05 21.32 -4.08
CA VAL A 257 -13.14 20.89 -2.68
C VAL A 257 -14.40 21.45 -2.01
N PHE A 258 -14.82 22.68 -2.32
CA PHE A 258 -16.08 23.25 -1.85
C PHE A 258 -17.32 22.47 -2.34
N VAL A 259 -17.30 21.97 -3.57
CA VAL A 259 -18.38 21.12 -4.08
C VAL A 259 -18.41 19.80 -3.30
N LEU A 260 -17.24 19.18 -3.09
CA LEU A 260 -17.12 17.93 -2.33
C LEU A 260 -17.45 18.09 -0.84
N SER A 261 -17.34 19.29 -0.26
CA SER A 261 -17.75 19.55 1.12
C SER A 261 -19.28 19.49 1.34
N LYS A 262 -20.04 19.27 0.27
CA LYS A 262 -21.50 19.04 0.29
C LYS A 262 -21.87 17.62 -0.13
N ASN A 263 -20.89 16.72 -0.24
CA ASN A 263 -21.12 15.33 -0.64
C ASN A 263 -21.97 14.58 0.40
N THR A 264 -22.79 13.64 -0.07
CA THR A 264 -23.63 12.79 0.78
C THR A 264 -22.81 11.76 1.56
N ASP A 265 -21.66 11.35 1.04
CA ASP A 265 -20.71 10.50 1.76
C ASP A 265 -20.03 11.30 2.88
N ASP A 266 -20.19 10.83 4.11
CA ASP A 266 -19.69 11.51 5.31
C ASP A 266 -18.16 11.58 5.35
N GLY A 267 -17.48 10.55 4.85
CA GLY A 267 -16.01 10.52 4.78
C GLY A 267 -15.48 11.55 3.79
N VAL A 268 -16.04 11.57 2.57
CA VAL A 268 -15.69 12.55 1.54
C VAL A 268 -15.97 13.96 2.05
N ARG A 269 -17.14 14.19 2.64
CA ARG A 269 -17.52 15.49 3.18
C ARG A 269 -16.57 15.95 4.28
N ALA A 270 -16.23 15.08 5.23
CA ALA A 270 -15.33 15.39 6.33
C ALA A 270 -13.92 15.77 5.83
N GLN A 271 -13.34 14.98 4.91
CA GLN A 271 -12.02 15.27 4.38
C GLN A 271 -12.00 16.50 3.48
N ALA A 272 -13.07 16.73 2.71
CA ALA A 272 -13.22 17.95 1.93
C ALA A 272 -13.30 19.19 2.83
N LEU A 273 -14.03 19.15 3.95
CA LEU A 273 -14.09 20.25 4.91
C LEU A 273 -12.73 20.51 5.57
N LYS A 274 -12.01 19.47 5.98
CA LYS A 274 -10.63 19.57 6.51
C LYS A 274 -9.72 20.27 5.50
N LEU A 275 -9.71 19.79 4.26
CA LEU A 275 -8.90 20.35 3.17
C LEU A 275 -9.29 21.80 2.85
N TYR A 276 -10.59 22.10 2.82
CA TYR A 276 -11.09 23.45 2.56
C TYR A 276 -10.63 24.44 3.62
N GLY A 277 -10.65 24.04 4.89
CA GLY A 277 -10.14 24.85 6.01
C GLY A 277 -8.67 25.24 5.83
N CYS A 278 -7.84 24.32 5.33
CA CYS A 278 -6.44 24.61 4.99
C CYS A 278 -6.31 25.61 3.82
N LEU A 279 -7.23 25.58 2.84
CA LEU A 279 -7.19 26.49 1.68
C LEU A 279 -7.65 27.91 1.99
N LEU A 280 -8.37 28.13 3.09
CA LEU A 280 -8.85 29.44 3.55
C LEU A 280 -7.80 30.24 4.33
N ALA A 281 -6.82 29.56 4.92
CA ALA A 281 -5.69 30.17 5.63
C ALA A 281 -4.65 30.73 4.65
#